data_AF-A0A412BLS2-F1
#
_entry.id   AF-A0A412BLS2-F1
#
_cell.length_a   1.000
_cell.length_b   1.000
_cell.length_c   1.000
_cell.angle_alpha   90.00
_cell.angle_beta   90.00
_cell.angle_gamma   90.00
#
_symmetry.space_group_name_H-M   'P 1'
#
loop_
_entity.id
_entity.type
_entity.pdbx_description
1 polymer ?
#
loop_
_entity_poly.entity_id
_entity_poly.type
_entity_poly.pdbx_seq_one_letter_code
_entity_poly.pdbx_strand_id
1 'polypeptide(L)'
;TVVQDGLEKVLQDLTKEKEELKQKSEQLLKEKRELEFQLQQMKQRLTKEQENRQSAEGNARILSEKADTYHRELLQFQKAEKRQVPKETIPTVEPEKGYWKNRRYQKMAKEQEEQRKKEMETFIKEVMDNSEFTEEQSDYLLTCLERGDKVEDVLYLAKPSLSVEHMERMRKMEQKRRMEATSQKTQKKRYFWEREKH
;
A
#
# COMPACT_ATOMS: atom_id res chain seq x y z
N THR A 1 89.27 8.28 -12.59
CA THR A 1 88.31 9.39 -12.56
C THR A 1 86.92 8.92 -12.94
N VAL A 2 86.65 8.42 -14.16
CA VAL A 2 85.29 7.98 -14.60
C VAL A 2 84.62 6.94 -13.69
N VAL A 3 85.38 5.97 -13.16
CA VAL A 3 84.85 4.93 -12.24
C VAL A 3 84.48 5.49 -10.86
N GLN A 4 85.17 6.54 -10.40
CA GLN A 4 84.87 7.19 -9.11
C GLN A 4 83.60 8.04 -9.22
N ASP A 5 83.44 8.81 -10.30
CA ASP A 5 82.23 9.62 -10.55
C ASP A 5 80.98 8.74 -10.69
N GLY A 6 81.11 7.56 -11.31
CA GLY A 6 80.02 6.59 -11.41
C GLY A 6 79.60 6.02 -10.05
N LEU A 7 80.57 5.73 -9.17
CA LEU A 7 80.31 5.22 -7.82
C LEU A 7 79.65 6.28 -6.92
N GLU A 8 80.07 7.53 -7.05
CA GLU A 8 79.55 8.66 -6.28
C GLU A 8 78.09 8.96 -6.64
N LYS A 9 77.73 8.86 -7.92
CA LYS A 9 76.34 8.99 -8.38
C LYS A 9 75.44 7.88 -7.82
N VAL A 10 75.90 6.63 -7.83
CA VAL A 10 75.15 5.49 -7.26
C VAL A 10 74.94 5.68 -5.76
N LEU A 11 75.93 6.19 -5.03
CA LEU A 11 75.80 6.50 -3.61
C LEU A 11 74.77 7.60 -3.34
N GLN A 12 74.72 8.65 -4.17
CA GLN A 12 73.68 9.68 -4.07
C GLN A 12 72.28 9.13 -4.34
N ASP A 13 72.12 8.33 -5.39
CA ASP A 13 70.83 7.73 -5.76
C ASP A 13 70.33 6.79 -4.63
N LEU A 14 71.20 5.93 -4.10
CA LEU A 14 70.88 5.07 -2.95
C LEU A 14 70.53 5.87 -1.68
N THR A 15 71.19 7.00 -1.45
CA THR A 15 70.89 7.86 -0.28
C THR A 15 69.52 8.50 -0.42
N LYS A 16 69.16 8.94 -1.62
CA LYS A 16 67.84 9.50 -1.93
C LYS A 16 66.75 8.45 -1.79
N GLU A 17 66.94 7.27 -2.38
CA GLU A 17 65.98 6.16 -2.30
C GLU A 17 65.75 5.72 -0.85
N LYS A 18 66.81 5.68 -0.03
CA LYS A 18 66.71 5.37 1.40
C LYS A 18 65.83 6.38 2.15
N GLU A 19 65.95 7.68 1.86
CA GLU A 19 65.16 8.71 2.53
C GLU A 19 63.69 8.68 2.08
N GLU A 20 63.44 8.45 0.79
CA GLU A 20 62.07 8.26 0.26
C GLU A 20 61.38 7.04 0.89
N LEU A 21 62.10 5.91 1.01
CA LEU A 21 61.59 4.71 1.69
C LEU A 21 61.28 4.96 3.16
N LYS A 22 62.12 5.75 3.84
CA LYS A 22 61.91 6.12 5.24
C LYS A 22 60.64 6.95 5.41
N GLN A 23 60.44 7.97 4.58
CA GLN A 23 59.22 8.79 4.60
C GLN A 23 57.98 7.95 4.33
N LYS A 24 58.04 7.06 3.33
CA LYS A 24 56.94 6.15 3.00
C LYS A 24 56.62 5.19 4.15
N SER A 25 57.65 4.67 4.82
CA SER A 25 57.48 3.83 6.01
C SER A 25 56.81 4.58 7.16
N GLU A 26 57.19 5.83 7.42
CA GLU A 26 56.56 6.66 8.46
C GLU A 26 55.10 6.97 8.13
N GLN A 27 54.79 7.24 6.85
CA GLN A 27 53.43 7.47 6.41
C GLN A 27 52.54 6.23 6.58
N LEU A 28 53.02 5.05 6.15
CA LEU A 28 52.32 3.79 6.32
C LEU A 28 52.09 3.46 7.81
N LEU A 29 53.04 3.82 8.69
CA LEU A 29 52.86 3.62 10.13
C LEU A 29 51.74 4.48 10.70
N LYS A 30 51.59 5.73 10.23
CA LYS A 30 50.49 6.61 10.63
C LYS A 30 49.15 6.07 10.14
N GLU A 31 49.08 5.67 8.88
CA GLU A 31 47.87 5.09 8.28
C GLU A 31 47.45 3.80 8.99
N LYS A 32 48.41 2.91 9.29
CA LYS A 32 48.13 1.69 10.05
C LYS A 32 47.49 1.99 11.41
N ARG A 33 48.01 2.98 12.15
CA ARG A 33 47.45 3.37 13.47
C ARG A 33 46.03 3.91 13.36
N GLU A 34 45.77 4.72 12.32
CA GLU A 34 44.44 5.25 12.06
C GLU A 34 43.44 4.13 11.73
N LEU A 35 43.83 3.19 10.86
CA LEU A 35 43.01 2.03 10.53
C LEU A 35 42.75 1.13 11.75
N GLU A 36 43.75 0.93 12.61
CA GLU A 36 43.59 0.18 13.87
C GLU A 36 42.57 0.86 14.80
N PHE A 37 42.60 2.19 14.90
CA PHE A 37 41.64 2.96 15.67
C PHE A 37 40.21 2.84 15.11
N GLN A 38 40.06 3.00 13.80
CA GLN A 38 38.76 2.83 13.13
C GLN A 38 38.21 1.41 13.30
N LEU A 39 39.06 0.40 13.19
CA LEU A 39 38.69 -0.99 13.37
C LEU A 39 38.23 -1.26 14.82
N GLN A 40 38.86 -0.63 15.81
CA GLN A 40 38.43 -0.71 17.20
C GLN A 40 37.05 -0.06 17.41
N GLN A 41 36.79 1.10 16.79
CA GLN A 41 35.48 1.75 16.83
C GLN A 41 34.40 0.89 16.16
N MET A 42 34.68 0.31 15.00
CA MET A 42 33.74 -0.57 14.31
C MET A 42 33.40 -1.81 15.14
N LYS A 43 34.39 -2.42 15.80
CA LYS A 43 34.15 -3.56 16.70
C LYS A 43 33.19 -3.19 17.83
N GLN A 44 33.37 -2.04 18.47
CA GLN A 44 32.46 -1.58 19.53
C GLN A 44 31.03 -1.35 19.02
N ARG A 45 30.89 -0.73 17.84
CA ARG A 45 29.57 -0.54 17.22
C ARG A 45 28.90 -1.87 16.89
N LEU A 46 29.66 -2.83 16.37
CA LEU A 46 29.15 -4.15 16.04
C LEU A 46 28.63 -4.90 17.28
N THR A 47 29.34 -4.85 18.40
CA THR A 47 28.89 -5.47 19.65
C THR A 47 27.56 -4.87 20.13
N LYS A 48 27.45 -3.54 20.16
CA LYS A 48 26.21 -2.86 20.54
C LYS A 48 25.04 -3.21 19.61
N GLU A 49 25.30 -3.28 18.32
CA GLU A 49 24.29 -3.66 17.33
C GLU A 49 23.84 -5.12 17.51
N GLN A 50 24.76 -6.02 17.90
CA GLN A 50 24.42 -7.40 18.22
C GLN A 50 23.53 -7.52 19.46
N GLU A 51 23.82 -6.78 20.52
CA GLU A 51 22.98 -6.74 21.73
C GLU A 51 21.58 -6.20 21.44
N ASN A 52 21.50 -5.11 20.66
CA ASN A 52 20.23 -4.52 20.24
C ASN A 52 19.38 -5.50 19.42
N ARG A 53 20.01 -6.21 18.48
CA ARG A 53 19.32 -7.22 17.66
C ARG A 53 18.79 -8.36 18.50
N GLN A 54 19.59 -8.90 19.43
CA GLN A 54 19.17 -9.98 20.33
C GLN A 54 17.99 -9.54 21.20
N SER A 55 18.01 -8.30 21.70
CA SER A 55 16.89 -7.71 22.45
C SER A 55 15.62 -7.63 21.58
N ALA A 56 15.75 -7.14 20.34
CA ALA A 56 14.63 -7.03 19.41
C ALA A 56 14.05 -8.42 19.03
N GLU A 57 14.90 -9.41 18.79
CA GLU A 57 14.49 -10.81 18.53
C GLU A 57 13.74 -11.40 19.73
N GLY A 58 14.21 -11.16 20.95
CA GLY A 58 13.53 -11.58 22.18
C GLY A 58 12.13 -10.97 22.29
N ASN A 59 12.00 -9.68 22.02
CA ASN A 59 10.71 -8.98 22.04
C ASN A 59 9.75 -9.50 20.95
N ALA A 60 10.26 -9.73 19.74
CA ALA A 60 9.47 -10.28 18.65
C ALA A 60 8.94 -11.69 18.98
N ARG A 61 9.77 -12.53 19.63
CA ARG A 61 9.36 -13.85 20.09
C ARG A 61 8.24 -13.78 21.13
N ILE A 62 8.36 -12.91 22.14
CA ILE A 62 7.32 -12.72 23.17
C ILE A 62 5.99 -12.28 22.54
N LEU A 63 6.04 -11.33 21.59
CA LEU A 63 4.85 -10.86 20.89
C LEU A 63 4.21 -11.97 20.04
N SER A 64 5.01 -12.80 19.38
CA SER A 64 4.52 -13.95 18.63
C SER A 64 3.82 -14.97 19.54
N GLU A 65 4.45 -15.34 20.65
CA GLU A 65 3.85 -16.26 21.63
C GLU A 65 2.53 -15.71 22.18
N LYS A 66 2.46 -14.40 22.43
CA LYS A 66 1.23 -13.73 22.87
C LYS A 66 0.13 -13.71 21.79
N ALA A 67 0.49 -13.53 20.53
CA ALA A 67 -0.46 -13.61 19.42
C ALA A 67 -1.04 -15.03 19.28
N ASP A 68 -0.20 -16.05 19.41
CA ASP A 68 -0.64 -17.46 19.39
C ASP A 68 -1.59 -17.79 20.54
N THR A 69 -1.33 -17.25 21.74
CA THR A 69 -2.24 -17.42 22.88
C THR A 69 -3.60 -16.77 22.61
N TYR A 70 -3.63 -15.54 22.09
CA TYR A 70 -4.89 -14.87 21.76
C TYR A 70 -5.67 -15.59 20.68
N HIS A 71 -4.99 -16.12 19.66
CA HIS A 71 -5.62 -16.92 18.62
C HIS A 71 -6.28 -18.18 19.21
N ARG A 72 -5.57 -18.87 20.11
CA ARG A 72 -6.09 -20.06 20.80
C ARG A 72 -7.31 -19.74 21.67
N GLU A 73 -7.25 -18.66 22.45
CA GLU A 73 -8.37 -18.20 23.29
C GLU A 73 -9.60 -17.85 22.44
N LEU A 74 -9.43 -17.12 21.34
CA LEU A 74 -10.50 -16.77 20.41
C LEU A 74 -11.23 -18.02 19.87
N LEU A 75 -10.47 -19.06 19.50
CA LEU A 75 -11.04 -20.33 19.06
C LEU A 75 -11.82 -21.04 20.17
N GLN A 76 -11.36 -20.94 21.42
CA GLN A 76 -12.10 -21.49 22.56
C GLN A 76 -13.41 -20.73 22.80
N PHE A 77 -13.41 -19.40 22.71
CA PHE A 77 -14.62 -18.58 22.84
C PHE A 77 -15.67 -18.94 21.77
N GLN A 78 -15.26 -19.03 20.51
CA GLN A 78 -16.16 -19.45 19.42
C GLN A 78 -16.74 -20.86 19.65
N LYS A 79 -15.96 -21.77 20.23
CA LYS A 79 -16.40 -23.14 20.55
C LYS A 79 -17.36 -23.16 21.75
N ALA A 80 -17.14 -22.31 22.75
CA ALA A 80 -17.99 -22.19 23.93
C ALA A 80 -19.33 -21.50 23.61
N GLU A 81 -19.34 -20.50 22.73
CA GLU A 81 -20.54 -19.84 22.23
C GLU A 81 -21.48 -20.83 21.51
N LYS A 82 -20.92 -21.75 20.71
CA LYS A 82 -21.68 -22.84 20.08
C LYS A 82 -22.23 -23.89 21.05
N ARG A 83 -21.77 -23.92 22.31
CA ARG A 83 -22.24 -24.88 23.34
C ARG A 83 -23.30 -24.31 24.27
N GLN A 84 -23.47 -22.99 24.33
CA GLN A 84 -24.45 -22.31 25.20
C GLN A 84 -25.81 -22.06 24.55
N VAL A 85 -26.02 -22.47 23.29
CA VAL A 85 -27.38 -22.44 22.70
C VAL A 85 -28.24 -23.49 23.41
N PRO A 86 -29.33 -23.10 24.11
CA PRO A 86 -30.21 -24.07 24.75
C PRO A 86 -30.76 -25.04 23.70
N LYS A 87 -30.57 -26.34 23.94
CA LYS A 87 -31.26 -27.41 23.21
C LYS A 87 -32.71 -27.46 23.68
N GLU A 88 -33.51 -26.47 23.33
CA GLU A 88 -34.95 -26.70 23.23
C GLU A 88 -35.22 -27.48 21.95
N THR A 89 -35.97 -28.57 22.11
CA THR A 89 -36.41 -29.49 21.07
C THR A 89 -37.01 -28.74 19.88
N ILE A 90 -36.24 -28.58 18.81
CA ILE A 90 -36.80 -28.23 17.50
C ILE A 90 -37.09 -29.57 16.79
N PRO A 91 -38.37 -29.87 16.49
CA PRO A 91 -38.70 -31.02 15.67
C PRO A 91 -38.06 -30.87 14.29
N THR A 92 -37.50 -31.97 13.79
CA THR A 92 -36.99 -32.13 12.44
C THR A 92 -38.02 -31.68 11.39
N VAL A 93 -37.93 -30.44 10.89
CA VAL A 93 -38.64 -30.00 9.66
C VAL A 93 -37.78 -29.00 8.87
N GLU A 94 -37.35 -29.45 7.68
CA GLU A 94 -36.88 -28.77 6.46
C GLU A 94 -35.57 -27.94 6.43
N PRO A 95 -34.52 -28.47 5.78
CA PRO A 95 -33.36 -27.68 5.36
C PRO A 95 -33.55 -27.11 3.95
N GLU A 96 -34.38 -26.07 3.72
CA GLU A 96 -34.55 -25.62 2.32
C GLU A 96 -34.79 -24.13 2.00
N LYS A 97 -34.81 -23.19 2.96
CA LYS A 97 -35.03 -21.76 2.62
C LYS A 97 -33.86 -20.80 2.89
N GLY A 98 -32.89 -21.18 3.72
CA GLY A 98 -31.74 -20.33 4.06
C GLY A 98 -30.52 -20.50 3.15
N TYR A 99 -30.25 -21.72 2.70
CA TYR A 99 -29.04 -22.06 1.93
C TYR A 99 -29.06 -21.43 0.52
N TRP A 100 -30.23 -21.44 -0.15
CA TRP A 100 -30.43 -20.81 -1.45
C TRP A 100 -30.38 -19.29 -1.41
N LYS A 101 -30.87 -18.67 -0.32
CA LYS A 101 -30.79 -17.21 -0.15
C LYS A 101 -29.34 -16.76 -0.11
N ASN A 102 -28.48 -17.44 0.66
CA ASN A 102 -27.06 -17.12 0.74
C ASN A 102 -26.34 -17.33 -0.61
N ARG A 103 -26.64 -18.43 -1.32
CA ARG A 103 -26.10 -18.66 -2.67
C ARG A 103 -26.54 -17.60 -3.68
N ARG A 104 -27.79 -17.13 -3.61
CA ARG A 104 -28.31 -16.06 -4.48
C ARG A 104 -27.64 -14.72 -4.18
N TYR A 105 -27.44 -14.36 -2.91
CA TYR A 105 -26.74 -13.13 -2.55
C TYR A 105 -25.26 -13.16 -2.99
N GLN A 106 -24.58 -14.30 -2.82
CA GLN A 106 -23.22 -14.47 -3.32
C GLN A 106 -23.15 -14.36 -4.86
N LYS A 107 -24.12 -14.96 -5.56
CA LYS A 107 -24.21 -14.85 -7.02
C LYS A 107 -24.44 -13.40 -7.47
N MET A 108 -25.39 -12.70 -6.85
CA MET A 108 -25.65 -11.28 -7.14
C MET A 108 -24.45 -10.38 -6.82
N ALA A 109 -23.74 -10.64 -5.72
CA ALA A 109 -22.54 -9.90 -5.36
C ALA A 109 -21.41 -10.11 -6.38
N LYS A 110 -21.21 -11.36 -6.83
CA LYS A 110 -20.24 -11.70 -7.86
C LYS A 110 -20.61 -11.09 -9.22
N GLU A 111 -21.89 -11.13 -9.59
CA GLU A 111 -22.39 -10.47 -10.81
C GLU A 111 -22.21 -8.95 -10.74
N GLN A 112 -22.42 -8.32 -9.56
CA GLN A 112 -22.14 -6.90 -9.36
C GLN A 112 -20.65 -6.57 -9.50
N GLU A 113 -19.77 -7.42 -8.99
CA GLU A 113 -18.32 -7.22 -9.11
C GLU A 113 -17.85 -7.37 -10.56
N GLU A 114 -18.33 -8.40 -11.27
CA GLU A 114 -18.08 -8.56 -12.71
C GLU A 114 -18.63 -7.40 -13.52
N GLN A 115 -19.80 -6.88 -13.16
CA GLN A 115 -20.40 -5.72 -13.80
C GLN A 115 -19.56 -4.45 -13.59
N ARG A 116 -19.12 -4.19 -12.36
CA ARG A 116 -18.19 -3.08 -12.05
C ARG A 116 -16.87 -3.20 -12.81
N LYS A 117 -16.37 -4.43 -12.98
CA LYS A 117 -15.16 -4.69 -13.75
C LYS A 117 -15.35 -4.34 -15.23
N LYS A 118 -16.47 -4.76 -15.83
CA LYS A 118 -16.83 -4.42 -17.22
C LYS A 118 -17.03 -2.93 -17.43
N GLU A 119 -17.66 -2.25 -16.48
CA GLU A 119 -17.82 -0.79 -16.50
C GLU A 119 -16.45 -0.10 -16.50
N MET A 120 -15.53 -0.53 -15.63
CA MET A 120 -14.18 0.01 -15.60
C MET A 120 -13.39 -0.27 -16.90
N GLU A 121 -13.48 -1.49 -17.44
CA GLU A 121 -12.88 -1.84 -18.73
C GLU A 121 -13.43 -0.97 -19.87
N THR A 122 -14.74 -0.67 -19.84
CA THR A 122 -15.40 0.22 -20.81
C THR A 122 -14.87 1.65 -20.67
N PHE A 123 -14.73 2.15 -19.44
CA PHE A 123 -14.15 3.48 -19.18
C PHE A 123 -12.72 3.62 -19.70
N ILE A 124 -11.86 2.63 -19.43
CA ILE A 124 -10.48 2.62 -19.93
C ILE A 124 -10.50 2.70 -21.46
N LYS A 125 -11.30 1.86 -22.12
CA LYS A 125 -11.35 1.81 -23.57
C LYS A 125 -11.91 3.09 -24.21
N GLU A 126 -12.99 3.65 -23.65
CA GLU A 126 -13.70 4.77 -24.26
C GLU A 126 -13.06 6.13 -23.95
N VAL A 127 -12.39 6.25 -22.79
CA VAL A 127 -11.83 7.51 -22.30
C VAL A 127 -10.30 7.48 -22.26
N MET A 128 -9.70 6.47 -21.61
CA MET A 128 -8.24 6.46 -21.38
C MET A 128 -7.44 6.07 -22.63
N ASP A 129 -7.93 5.11 -23.41
CA ASP A 129 -7.30 4.65 -24.65
C ASP A 129 -7.67 5.53 -25.86
N ASN A 130 -8.60 6.46 -25.69
CA ASN A 130 -9.11 7.29 -26.77
C ASN A 130 -8.30 8.58 -26.90
N SER A 131 -7.55 8.69 -28.00
CA SER A 131 -6.72 9.86 -28.30
C SER A 131 -7.48 11.15 -28.60
N GLU A 132 -8.81 11.11 -28.72
CA GLU A 132 -9.63 12.32 -28.91
C GLU A 132 -9.77 13.15 -27.61
N PHE A 133 -9.58 12.53 -26.45
CA PHE A 133 -9.59 13.24 -25.18
C PHE A 133 -8.23 13.89 -24.93
N THR A 134 -8.26 15.12 -24.41
CA THR A 134 -7.05 15.74 -23.87
C THR A 134 -6.67 15.08 -22.54
N GLU A 135 -5.41 15.21 -22.17
CA GLU A 135 -4.91 14.75 -20.87
C GLU A 135 -5.71 15.38 -19.71
N GLU A 136 -6.01 16.67 -19.81
CA GLU A 136 -6.81 17.41 -18.81
C GLU A 136 -8.27 16.89 -18.71
N GLN A 137 -8.89 16.52 -19.83
CA GLN A 137 -10.22 15.91 -19.83
C GLN A 137 -10.21 14.51 -19.22
N SER A 138 -9.21 13.71 -19.54
CA SER A 138 -9.05 12.35 -19.02
C SER A 138 -8.79 12.36 -17.51
N ASP A 139 -7.91 13.25 -17.05
CA ASP A 139 -7.63 13.46 -15.62
C ASP A 139 -8.88 13.92 -14.86
N TYR A 140 -9.61 14.89 -15.40
CA TYR A 140 -10.87 15.32 -14.80
C TYR A 140 -11.89 14.18 -14.66
N LEU A 141 -12.07 13.36 -15.69
CA LEU A 141 -13.00 12.22 -15.64
C LEU A 141 -12.54 11.16 -14.64
N LEU A 142 -11.23 10.94 -14.50
CA LEU A 142 -10.66 10.08 -13.47
C LEU A 142 -10.94 10.61 -12.06
N THR A 143 -10.76 11.91 -11.82
CA THR A 143 -11.07 12.52 -10.51
C THR A 143 -12.56 12.42 -10.14
N CYS A 144 -13.47 12.36 -11.13
CA CYS A 144 -14.90 12.13 -10.87
C CYS A 144 -15.13 10.74 -10.27
N LEU A 145 -14.42 9.71 -10.74
CA LEU A 145 -14.48 8.36 -10.20
C LEU A 145 -13.88 8.29 -8.79
N GLU A 146 -12.76 8.97 -8.53
CA GLU A 146 -12.15 9.05 -7.19
C GLU A 146 -13.06 9.72 -6.17
N ARG A 147 -13.88 10.68 -6.62
CA ARG A 147 -14.92 11.33 -5.80
C ARG A 147 -16.16 10.46 -5.56
N GLY A 148 -16.21 9.26 -6.15
CA GLY A 148 -17.28 8.29 -5.96
C GLY A 148 -18.44 8.41 -6.94
N ASP A 149 -18.27 9.11 -8.07
CA ASP A 149 -19.27 9.07 -9.13
C ASP A 149 -19.30 7.69 -9.78
N LYS A 150 -20.48 7.31 -10.30
CA LYS A 150 -20.65 6.03 -11.00
C LYS A 150 -20.04 6.11 -12.39
N VAL A 151 -19.47 5.01 -12.86
CA VAL A 151 -18.82 4.94 -14.18
C VAL A 151 -19.78 5.34 -15.30
N GLU A 152 -21.04 4.92 -15.24
CA GLU A 152 -22.05 5.26 -16.24
C GLU A 152 -22.37 6.75 -16.25
N ASP A 153 -22.36 7.39 -15.07
CA ASP A 153 -22.59 8.83 -14.95
C ASP A 153 -21.37 9.61 -15.51
N VAL A 154 -20.15 9.12 -15.30
CA VAL A 154 -18.92 9.72 -15.84
C VAL A 154 -18.83 9.54 -17.35
N LEU A 155 -19.14 8.35 -17.87
CA LEU A 155 -19.18 8.08 -19.32
C LEU A 155 -20.21 8.96 -20.03
N TYR A 156 -21.35 9.25 -19.40
CA TYR A 156 -22.34 10.18 -19.95
C TYR A 156 -21.80 11.61 -20.13
N LEU A 157 -20.89 12.04 -19.25
CA LEU A 157 -20.23 13.35 -19.32
C LEU A 157 -19.05 13.37 -20.30
N ALA A 158 -18.42 12.20 -20.53
CA ALA A 158 -17.22 12.02 -21.34
C ALA A 158 -17.50 12.26 -22.83
N LYS A 159 -17.42 13.53 -23.26
CA LYS A 159 -17.50 13.93 -24.67
C LYS A 159 -16.23 14.71 -25.04
N PRO A 160 -15.42 14.23 -26.00
CA PRO A 160 -14.19 14.92 -26.42
C PRO A 160 -14.41 16.38 -26.82
N SER A 161 -15.59 16.68 -27.38
CA SER A 161 -15.99 18.03 -27.80
C SER A 161 -16.32 19.00 -26.66
N LEU A 162 -16.38 18.55 -25.41
CA LEU A 162 -16.72 19.40 -24.25
C LEU A 162 -15.47 19.76 -23.47
N SER A 163 -15.31 21.04 -23.10
CA SER A 163 -14.25 21.40 -22.15
C SER A 163 -14.55 20.86 -20.74
N VAL A 164 -13.51 20.72 -19.93
CA VAL A 164 -13.60 20.31 -18.52
C VAL A 164 -14.61 21.16 -17.74
N GLU A 165 -14.62 22.48 -17.96
CA GLU A 165 -15.61 23.36 -17.33
C GLU A 165 -17.06 23.02 -17.69
N HIS A 166 -17.32 22.67 -18.96
CA HIS A 166 -18.66 22.28 -19.39
C HIS A 166 -19.08 20.96 -18.76
N MET A 167 -18.16 19.99 -18.70
CA MET A 167 -18.39 18.71 -18.01
C MET A 167 -18.73 18.93 -16.53
N GLU A 168 -17.99 19.77 -15.82
CA GLU A 168 -18.24 20.09 -14.40
C GLU A 168 -19.57 20.81 -14.19
N ARG A 169 -19.95 21.74 -15.08
CA ARG A 169 -21.28 22.37 -15.02
C ARG A 169 -22.40 21.34 -15.20
N MET A 170 -22.27 20.44 -16.18
CA MET A 170 -23.26 19.37 -16.40
C MET A 170 -23.32 18.41 -15.21
N ARG A 171 -22.17 18.02 -14.65
CA ARG A 171 -22.08 17.17 -13.46
C ARG A 171 -22.85 17.76 -12.29
N LYS A 172 -22.67 19.05 -11.99
CA LYS A 172 -23.40 19.75 -10.92
C LYS A 172 -24.91 19.78 -11.16
N MET A 173 -25.33 20.01 -12.41
CA MET A 173 -26.76 19.99 -12.76
C MET A 173 -27.37 18.60 -12.55
N GLU A 174 -26.67 17.54 -12.96
CA GLU A 174 -27.16 16.17 -12.80
C GLU A 174 -27.20 15.75 -11.33
N GLN A 175 -26.21 16.12 -10.53
CA GLN A 175 -26.21 15.90 -9.08
C GLN A 175 -27.39 16.60 -8.40
N LYS A 176 -27.67 17.87 -8.77
CA LYS A 176 -28.82 18.62 -8.26
C LYS A 176 -30.14 17.92 -8.61
N ARG A 177 -30.30 17.51 -9.88
CA ARG A 177 -31.50 16.78 -10.34
C ARG A 177 -31.73 15.48 -9.56
N ARG A 178 -30.66 14.74 -9.24
CA ARG A 178 -30.73 13.52 -8.44
C ARG A 178 -31.17 13.79 -7.00
N MET A 179 -30.61 14.83 -6.36
CA MET A 179 -31.00 15.23 -4.99
C MET A 179 -32.46 15.68 -4.91
N GLU A 180 -32.96 16.38 -5.93
CA GLU A 180 -34.37 16.76 -6.02
C GLU A 180 -35.28 15.54 -6.19
N ALA A 181 -34.89 14.59 -7.05
CA ALA A 181 -35.64 13.35 -7.27
C ALA A 181 -35.69 12.44 -6.02
N THR A 182 -34.59 12.32 -5.27
CA THR A 182 -34.56 11.56 -4.00
C THR A 182 -35.38 12.26 -2.92
N SER A 183 -35.34 13.59 -2.85
CA SER A 183 -36.17 14.38 -1.93
C SER A 183 -37.66 14.17 -2.19
N GLN A 184 -38.09 14.25 -3.46
CA GLN A 184 -39.48 13.99 -3.87
C GLN A 184 -39.93 12.56 -3.54
N LYS A 185 -39.08 11.55 -3.79
CA LYS A 185 -39.39 10.14 -3.42
C LYS A 185 -39.56 9.97 -1.91
N THR A 186 -38.71 10.63 -1.12
CA THR A 186 -38.77 10.59 0.35
C THR A 186 -40.02 11.29 0.89
N GLN A 187 -40.40 12.40 0.27
CA GLN A 187 -41.62 13.13 0.61
C GLN A 187 -42.88 12.33 0.24
N LYS A 188 -42.93 11.70 -0.94
CA LYS A 188 -44.04 10.80 -1.33
C LYS A 188 -44.18 9.61 -0.38
N LYS A 189 -43.07 9.00 0.04
CA LYS A 189 -43.09 7.92 1.05
C LYS A 189 -43.64 8.42 2.39
N ARG A 190 -43.19 9.57 2.87
CA ARG A 190 -43.73 10.18 4.11
C ARG A 190 -45.23 10.44 4.02
N TYR A 191 -45.69 11.06 2.93
CA TYR A 191 -47.12 11.27 2.69
C TYR A 191 -47.92 9.97 2.64
N PHE A 192 -47.38 8.90 2.06
CA PHE A 192 -48.03 7.60 2.03
C PHE A 192 -48.16 7.01 3.44
N TRP A 193 -47.07 7.03 4.22
CA TRP A 193 -47.05 6.54 5.61
C TRP A 193 -47.97 7.34 6.55
N GLU A 194 -48.08 8.65 6.37
CA GLU A 194 -48.99 9.49 7.15
C GLU A 194 -50.46 9.25 6.80
N ARG A 195 -50.75 8.91 5.52
CA ARG A 195 -52.11 8.59 5.07
C ARG A 195 -52.58 7.20 5.52
N GLU A 196 -51.69 6.22 5.69
CA GLU A 196 -52.02 4.88 6.24
C GLU A 196 -52.24 4.88 7.77
N LYS A 197 -51.85 5.96 8.47
CA LYS A 197 -52.06 6.10 9.93
C LYS A 197 -53.41 6.73 10.31
N HIS A 198 -54.19 7.18 9.33
CA HIS A 198 -55.55 7.73 9.50
C HIS A 198 -56.56 6.83 8.80
#